data_AF-A0A9E3JDL2-F1
#
_entry.id   AF-A0A9E3JDL2-F1
#
_cell.length_a   1.000
_cell.length_b   1.000
_cell.length_c   1.000
_cell.angle_alpha   90.00
_cell.angle_beta   90.00
_cell.angle_gamma   90.00
#
_symmetry.space_group_name_H-M   'P 1'
#
loop_
_entity.id
_entity.type
_entity.pdbx_description
1 polymer ?
#
loop_
_entity_poly.entity_id
_entity_poly.type
_entity_poly.pdbx_seq_one_letter_code
_entity_poly.pdbx_strand_id
1 'polypeptide(L)'
;PPPSADEDSPHYAKLAYSTATAPETPLGPDNHLAVLAPDGTPSPRGRIHPLHCEGRTAASWHLARGHRVETVSVVHGPWEARVHRIPVDDVPVREGGWALADDTGPPIAESGPGWARVRRAADGLTSTVVGLYGWGEADGTVVAAEDTNACGRYSATPVLEGTGGLLVTLVALGTDVPVTGADATLTPGGTVEIRFPDGTRLSAGPASRPGPGPAERS
;
A
#
# COMPACT_ATOMS: atom_id res chain seq x y z
N PRO A 1 -25.84 11.47 15.39
CA PRO A 1 -24.43 11.45 15.84
C PRO A 1 -23.65 12.63 15.23
N PRO A 2 -22.78 13.31 16.00
CA PRO A 2 -21.80 14.19 15.38
C PRO A 2 -20.91 13.36 14.45
N PRO A 3 -20.34 13.96 13.38
CA PRO A 3 -19.36 13.26 12.57
C PRO A 3 -18.22 12.78 13.47
N SER A 4 -17.73 11.57 13.22
CA SER A 4 -16.50 11.08 13.83
C SER A 4 -15.39 12.12 13.63
N ALA A 5 -14.47 12.22 14.59
CA ALA A 5 -13.24 12.97 14.37
C ALA A 5 -12.60 12.49 13.05
N ASP A 6 -11.97 13.41 12.31
CA ASP A 6 -11.41 13.12 10.98
C ASP A 6 -10.44 11.91 10.98
N GLU A 7 -9.84 11.61 12.14
CA GLU A 7 -8.91 10.50 12.38
C GLU A 7 -9.59 9.12 12.48
N ASP A 8 -10.87 9.07 12.89
CA ASP A 8 -11.67 7.84 13.07
C ASP A 8 -12.82 7.75 12.06
N SER A 9 -12.77 8.54 10.99
CA SER A 9 -13.81 8.54 9.97
C SER A 9 -13.80 7.24 9.18
N PRO A 10 -14.87 6.42 9.21
CA PRO A 10 -14.91 5.17 8.45
C PRO A 10 -14.82 5.42 6.94
N HIS A 11 -15.18 6.63 6.50
CA HIS A 11 -15.01 7.06 5.11
C HIS A 11 -13.53 7.04 4.67
N TYR A 12 -12.59 7.38 5.57
CA TYR A 12 -11.16 7.44 5.25
C TYR A 12 -10.40 6.20 5.73
N ALA A 13 -10.67 5.76 6.96
CA ALA A 13 -9.97 4.66 7.61
C ALA A 13 -9.94 3.39 6.75
N LYS A 14 -11.02 3.14 6.00
CA LYS A 14 -11.20 1.97 5.14
C LYS A 14 -11.47 2.32 3.69
N LEU A 15 -11.08 3.51 3.23
CA LEU A 15 -11.21 3.85 1.81
C LEU A 15 -10.42 2.86 0.92
N ALA A 16 -10.97 2.56 -0.25
CA ALA A 16 -10.44 1.65 -1.28
C ALA A 16 -10.75 0.15 -1.03
N TYR A 17 -11.93 -0.24 -1.54
CA TYR A 17 -12.43 -1.62 -1.58
C TYR A 17 -12.39 -2.16 -3.01
N SER A 18 -12.36 -3.48 -3.12
CA SER A 18 -12.66 -4.19 -4.37
C SER A 18 -14.03 -4.87 -4.24
N THR A 19 -14.56 -5.38 -5.35
CA THR A 19 -15.79 -6.19 -5.32
C THR A 19 -15.58 -7.59 -4.75
N ALA A 20 -14.32 -8.01 -4.56
CA ALA A 20 -13.96 -9.36 -4.11
C ALA A 20 -13.37 -9.38 -2.68
N THR A 21 -13.24 -8.21 -2.05
CA THR A 21 -12.58 -8.04 -0.74
C THR A 21 -13.35 -7.03 0.10
N ALA A 22 -13.47 -7.29 1.40
CA ALA A 22 -13.95 -6.34 2.39
C ALA A 22 -12.81 -5.91 3.32
N PRO A 23 -12.91 -4.75 4.00
CA PRO A 23 -11.88 -4.34 4.93
C PRO A 23 -11.81 -5.26 6.14
N GLU A 24 -10.64 -5.30 6.76
CA GLU A 24 -10.49 -5.82 8.11
C GLU A 24 -11.03 -4.81 9.13
N THR A 25 -11.99 -5.20 9.96
CA THR A 25 -12.59 -4.35 10.99
C THR A 25 -12.50 -5.00 12.38
N PRO A 26 -12.23 -4.23 13.45
CA PRO A 26 -12.07 -2.78 13.48
C PRO A 26 -10.70 -2.28 12.97
N LEU A 27 -9.70 -3.15 12.88
CA LEU A 27 -8.33 -2.81 12.49
C LEU A 27 -7.79 -3.84 11.49
N GLY A 28 -6.88 -3.39 10.63
CA GLY A 28 -6.08 -4.25 9.78
C GLY A 28 -5.24 -3.44 8.80
N PRO A 29 -4.18 -4.05 8.23
CA PRO A 29 -3.24 -3.35 7.36
C PRO A 29 -3.76 -3.19 5.93
N ASP A 30 -4.96 -3.68 5.62
CA ASP A 30 -5.51 -3.74 4.28
C ASP A 30 -5.49 -2.39 3.57
N ASN A 31 -4.90 -2.40 2.39
CA ASN A 31 -4.84 -1.31 1.43
C ASN A 31 -4.24 0.01 1.98
N HIS A 32 -3.40 -0.04 3.02
CA HIS A 32 -2.95 1.14 3.74
C HIS A 32 -1.44 1.15 3.97
N LEU A 33 -0.79 2.27 3.65
CA LEU A 33 0.52 2.63 4.17
C LEU A 33 0.37 3.36 5.52
N ALA A 34 0.77 2.73 6.61
CA ALA A 34 0.75 3.28 7.96
C ALA A 34 2.17 3.66 8.42
N VAL A 35 2.29 4.76 9.16
CA VAL A 35 3.49 5.06 9.95
C VAL A 35 3.36 4.39 11.32
N LEU A 36 4.34 3.59 11.70
CA LEU A 36 4.31 2.83 12.94
C LEU A 36 4.87 3.65 14.10
N ALA A 37 4.25 3.51 15.28
CA ALA A 37 4.86 3.95 16.53
C ALA A 37 6.02 3.01 16.94
N PRO A 38 6.86 3.40 17.91
CA PRO A 38 7.94 2.54 18.41
C PRO A 38 7.48 1.17 18.93
N ASP A 39 6.21 1.05 19.34
CA ASP A 39 5.59 -0.20 19.78
C ASP A 39 4.99 -1.03 18.62
N GLY A 40 5.15 -0.58 17.38
CA GLY A 40 4.59 -1.22 16.18
C GLY A 40 3.14 -0.85 15.87
N THR A 41 2.50 0.02 16.67
CA THR A 41 1.10 0.42 16.44
C THR A 41 0.97 1.24 15.15
N PRO A 42 0.14 0.83 14.18
CA PRO A 42 -0.04 1.60 12.94
C PRO A 42 -0.80 2.90 13.20
N SER A 43 -0.44 3.97 12.49
CA SER A 43 -1.28 5.15 12.39
C SER A 43 -2.61 4.82 11.72
N PRO A 44 -3.74 5.44 12.10
CA PRO A 44 -4.96 5.35 11.31
C PRO A 44 -4.80 6.13 9.99
N ARG A 45 -5.62 5.79 8.99
CA ARG A 45 -5.74 6.61 7.79
C ARG A 45 -6.67 7.80 8.06
N GLY A 46 -6.07 8.95 8.31
CA GLY A 46 -6.81 10.20 8.48
C GLY A 46 -7.39 10.75 7.17
N ARG A 47 -7.92 11.98 7.23
CA ARG A 47 -8.49 12.69 6.07
C ARG A 47 -7.55 12.69 4.87
N ILE A 48 -8.08 12.23 3.73
CA ILE A 48 -7.38 12.26 2.44
C ILE A 48 -7.63 13.60 1.76
N HIS A 49 -6.54 14.20 1.27
CA HIS A 49 -6.53 15.43 0.49
C HIS A 49 -6.13 15.12 -0.96
N PRO A 50 -7.07 15.18 -1.91
CA PRO A 50 -6.78 14.93 -3.32
C PRO A 50 -5.76 15.91 -3.89
N LEU A 51 -4.93 15.45 -4.82
CA LEU A 51 -3.97 16.27 -5.57
C LEU A 51 -4.32 16.31 -7.06
N HIS A 52 -4.49 15.14 -7.68
CA HIS A 52 -4.99 15.00 -9.05
C HIS A 52 -5.58 13.60 -9.27
N CYS A 53 -6.40 13.45 -10.31
CA CYS A 53 -6.90 12.17 -10.79
C CYS A 53 -7.10 12.29 -12.30
N GLU A 54 -6.29 11.59 -13.09
CA GLU A 54 -6.30 11.67 -14.54
C GLU A 54 -5.85 10.35 -15.16
N GLY A 55 -6.63 9.85 -16.12
CA GLY A 55 -6.34 8.62 -16.83
C GLY A 55 -6.20 7.43 -15.89
N ARG A 56 -4.97 6.91 -15.76
CA ARG A 56 -4.62 5.74 -14.93
C ARG A 56 -4.04 6.12 -13.57
N THR A 57 -3.94 7.42 -13.28
CA THR A 57 -3.19 7.92 -12.14
C THR A 57 -4.10 8.71 -11.21
N ALA A 58 -4.00 8.46 -9.92
CA ALA A 58 -4.62 9.26 -8.87
C ALA A 58 -3.60 9.56 -7.78
N ALA A 59 -3.58 10.80 -7.32
CA ALA A 59 -2.67 11.25 -6.28
C ALA A 59 -3.41 11.94 -5.15
N SER A 60 -2.96 11.68 -3.93
CA SER A 60 -3.48 12.32 -2.72
C SER A 60 -2.41 12.38 -1.64
N TRP A 61 -2.71 13.08 -0.56
CA TRP A 61 -1.90 13.02 0.65
C TRP A 61 -2.77 12.95 1.91
N HIS A 62 -2.19 12.47 3.00
CA HIS A 62 -2.79 12.52 4.34
C HIS A 62 -1.69 12.76 5.39
N LEU A 63 -2.10 13.04 6.63
CA LEU A 63 -1.18 13.09 7.77
C LEU A 63 -1.19 11.75 8.50
N ALA A 64 -0.01 11.23 8.80
CA ALA A 64 0.20 10.06 9.63
C ALA A 64 1.26 10.39 10.68
N ARG A 65 0.87 10.45 11.96
CA ARG A 65 1.76 10.79 13.09
C ARG A 65 2.58 12.08 12.87
N GLY A 66 1.95 13.10 12.28
CA GLY A 66 2.59 14.38 11.98
C GLY A 66 3.41 14.40 10.69
N HIS A 67 3.55 13.28 9.99
CA HIS A 67 4.22 13.20 8.69
C HIS A 67 3.20 13.28 7.56
N ARG A 68 3.52 14.07 6.53
CA ARG A 68 2.76 14.10 5.29
C ARG A 68 3.13 12.88 4.44
N VAL A 69 2.17 12.00 4.21
CA VAL A 69 2.32 10.85 3.32
C VAL A 69 1.63 11.19 2.01
N GLU A 70 2.42 11.42 0.96
CA GLU A 70 1.87 11.52 -0.40
C GLU A 70 1.82 10.13 -1.03
N THR A 71 0.76 9.86 -1.78
CA THR A 71 0.58 8.60 -2.51
C THR A 71 0.11 8.90 -3.92
N VAL A 72 0.78 8.30 -4.89
CA VAL A 72 0.35 8.25 -6.28
C VAL A 72 0.08 6.80 -6.63
N SER A 73 -1.17 6.48 -6.95
CA SER A 73 -1.55 5.17 -7.47
C SER A 73 -1.61 5.22 -9.00
N VAL A 74 -0.97 4.26 -9.65
CA VAL A 74 -1.01 4.04 -11.10
C VAL A 74 -1.60 2.67 -11.36
N VAL A 75 -2.77 2.62 -12.01
CA VAL A 75 -3.49 1.37 -12.28
C VAL A 75 -3.26 0.93 -13.72
N HIS A 76 -2.91 -0.34 -13.92
CA HIS A 76 -2.79 -0.95 -15.23
C HIS A 76 -3.22 -2.42 -15.17
N GLY A 77 -4.36 -2.75 -15.79
CA GLY A 77 -4.91 -4.11 -15.75
C GLY A 77 -5.16 -4.59 -14.31
N PRO A 78 -4.62 -5.76 -13.90
CA PRO A 78 -4.77 -6.29 -12.54
C PRO A 78 -3.75 -5.73 -11.54
N TRP A 79 -2.91 -4.77 -11.96
CA TRP A 79 -1.86 -4.19 -11.15
C TRP A 79 -2.17 -2.75 -10.73
N GLU A 80 -1.83 -2.43 -9.49
CA GLU A 80 -1.72 -1.07 -8.98
C GLU A 80 -0.29 -0.86 -8.51
N ALA A 81 0.42 0.10 -9.10
CA ALA A 81 1.68 0.58 -8.55
C ALA A 81 1.40 1.78 -7.64
N ARG A 82 1.92 1.75 -6.41
CA ARG A 82 1.77 2.81 -5.42
C ARG A 82 3.12 3.43 -5.16
N VAL A 83 3.20 4.74 -5.37
CA VAL A 83 4.39 5.54 -5.08
C VAL A 83 4.10 6.37 -3.85
N HIS A 84 4.74 6.03 -2.74
CA HIS A 84 4.63 6.77 -1.49
C HIS A 84 5.83 7.70 -1.33
N ARG A 85 5.57 8.93 -0.91
CA ARG A 85 6.61 9.87 -0.48
C ARG A 85 6.34 10.35 0.93
N ILE A 86 7.30 10.09 1.81
CA ILE A 86 7.35 10.57 3.18
C ILE A 86 8.59 11.44 3.30
N PRO A 87 8.52 12.67 3.83
CA PRO A 87 9.64 13.62 3.83
C PRO A 87 10.77 13.27 4.82
N VAL A 88 10.80 12.04 5.33
CA VAL A 88 11.76 11.51 6.31
C VAL A 88 12.01 10.04 6.01
N ASP A 89 13.28 9.62 6.03
CA ASP A 89 13.68 8.28 5.59
C ASP A 89 13.68 7.22 6.73
N ASP A 90 13.79 7.66 7.99
CA ASP A 90 14.01 6.76 9.14
C ASP A 90 12.74 6.45 9.97
N VAL A 91 11.54 6.76 9.43
CA VAL A 91 10.29 6.44 10.13
C VAL A 91 9.81 5.04 9.75
N PRO A 92 9.53 4.13 10.71
CA PRO A 92 9.03 2.80 10.38
C PRO A 92 7.65 2.87 9.74
N VAL A 93 7.43 2.07 8.71
CA VAL A 93 6.16 1.99 7.97
C VAL A 93 5.74 0.56 7.70
N ARG A 94 4.44 0.36 7.52
CA ARG A 94 3.85 -0.89 7.04
C ARG A 94 2.88 -0.58 5.91
N GLU A 95 2.98 -1.30 4.79
CA GLU A 95 1.99 -1.27 3.72
C GLU A 95 1.28 -2.62 3.61
N GLY A 96 -0.04 -2.62 3.51
CA GLY A 96 -0.81 -3.82 3.17
C GLY A 96 -1.42 -3.80 1.77
N GLY A 97 -1.50 -4.98 1.19
CA GLY A 97 -2.27 -5.27 -0.01
C GLY A 97 -3.75 -5.44 0.31
N TRP A 98 -4.45 -6.24 -0.50
CA TRP A 98 -5.85 -6.56 -0.27
C TRP A 98 -6.00 -7.71 0.72
N ALA A 99 -6.91 -7.57 1.69
CA ALA A 99 -7.32 -8.67 2.55
C ALA A 99 -8.15 -9.68 1.75
N LEU A 100 -7.77 -10.96 1.79
CA LEU A 100 -8.60 -12.05 1.29
C LEU A 100 -9.24 -12.77 2.46
N ALA A 101 -10.52 -13.10 2.34
CA ALA A 101 -11.27 -13.86 3.34
C ALA A 101 -11.95 -15.09 2.75
N ASP A 102 -12.10 -16.12 3.59
CA ASP A 102 -12.70 -17.41 3.27
C ASP A 102 -13.35 -18.00 4.53
N ASP A 103 -14.52 -18.62 4.39
CA ASP A 103 -15.22 -19.32 5.48
C ASP A 103 -14.73 -20.75 5.71
N THR A 104 -14.10 -21.34 4.70
CA THR A 104 -13.72 -22.75 4.69
C THR A 104 -12.37 -23.01 5.38
N GLY A 105 -11.53 -21.98 5.51
CA GLY A 105 -10.26 -22.03 6.24
C GLY A 105 -9.37 -20.82 5.95
N PRO A 106 -8.24 -20.68 6.67
CA PRO A 106 -7.30 -19.59 6.44
C PRO A 106 -6.78 -19.53 4.99
N PRO A 107 -6.72 -18.35 4.35
CA PRO A 107 -6.04 -18.20 3.08
C PRO A 107 -4.59 -18.67 3.15
N ILE A 108 -4.10 -19.25 2.06
CA ILE A 108 -2.75 -19.80 1.96
C ILE A 108 -1.77 -18.63 1.83
N ALA A 109 -0.78 -18.57 2.73
CA ALA A 109 0.23 -17.53 2.79
C ALA A 109 1.54 -17.99 2.15
N GLU A 110 2.15 -17.13 1.34
CA GLU A 110 3.47 -17.31 0.74
C GLU A 110 4.23 -15.98 0.86
N SER A 111 5.52 -16.01 1.19
CA SER A 111 6.33 -14.79 1.27
C SER A 111 7.81 -15.06 0.98
N GLY A 112 8.55 -13.97 0.79
CA GLY A 112 10.01 -13.98 0.63
C GLY A 112 10.55 -12.54 0.59
N PRO A 113 11.81 -12.35 0.19
CA PRO A 113 12.47 -11.05 0.24
C PRO A 113 11.70 -10.00 -0.56
N GLY A 114 11.21 -8.96 0.11
CA GLY A 114 10.47 -7.86 -0.50
C GLY A 114 9.10 -8.20 -1.09
N TRP A 115 8.52 -9.38 -0.81
CA TRP A 115 7.18 -9.71 -1.30
C TRP A 115 6.39 -10.64 -0.37
N ALA A 116 5.06 -10.52 -0.44
CA ALA A 116 4.13 -11.44 0.20
C ALA A 116 2.90 -11.66 -0.66
N ARG A 117 2.31 -12.85 -0.56
CA ARG A 117 1.10 -13.26 -1.26
C ARG A 117 0.18 -14.02 -0.32
N VAL A 118 -1.11 -13.79 -0.51
CA VAL A 118 -2.16 -14.65 0.02
C VAL A 118 -2.99 -15.19 -1.12
N ARG A 119 -3.45 -16.43 -0.99
CA ARG A 119 -4.32 -17.10 -1.96
C ARG A 119 -5.50 -17.74 -1.27
N ARG A 120 -6.71 -17.43 -1.74
CA ARG A 120 -7.93 -18.10 -1.31
C ARG A 120 -8.00 -19.51 -1.90
N ALA A 121 -8.23 -20.51 -1.05
CA ALA A 121 -8.23 -21.91 -1.49
C ALA A 121 -9.45 -22.23 -2.36
N ALA A 122 -10.60 -21.62 -2.07
CA ALA A 122 -11.86 -21.92 -2.74
C ALA A 122 -11.87 -21.60 -4.24
N ASP A 123 -11.24 -20.50 -4.67
CA ASP A 123 -11.32 -20.00 -6.05
C ASP A 123 -9.97 -19.57 -6.64
N GLY A 124 -8.88 -19.66 -5.86
CA GLY A 124 -7.56 -19.28 -6.31
C GLY A 124 -7.33 -17.77 -6.45
N LEU A 125 -8.24 -16.92 -5.96
CA LEU A 125 -8.00 -15.48 -5.94
C LEU A 125 -6.73 -15.18 -5.13
N THR A 126 -5.84 -14.36 -5.68
CA THR A 126 -4.60 -13.95 -5.01
C THR A 126 -4.58 -12.45 -4.76
N SER A 127 -3.97 -12.06 -3.65
CA SER A 127 -3.54 -10.70 -3.34
C SER A 127 -2.04 -10.77 -3.11
N THR A 128 -1.28 -9.97 -3.85
CA THR A 128 0.19 -9.94 -3.78
C THR A 128 0.68 -8.51 -3.59
N VAL A 129 1.68 -8.32 -2.75
CA VAL A 129 2.48 -7.09 -2.62
C VAL A 129 3.93 -7.38 -2.95
N VAL A 130 4.56 -6.49 -3.72
CA VAL A 130 5.98 -6.57 -4.08
C VAL A 130 6.61 -5.19 -3.94
N GLY A 131 7.68 -5.09 -3.16
CA GLY A 131 8.49 -3.89 -3.09
C GLY A 131 9.33 -3.74 -4.35
N LEU A 132 9.14 -2.65 -5.10
CA LEU A 132 9.89 -2.37 -6.33
C LEU A 132 11.04 -1.38 -6.11
N TYR A 133 10.91 -0.48 -5.14
CA TYR A 133 11.93 0.53 -4.82
C TYR A 133 11.80 1.01 -3.38
N GLY A 134 12.92 1.27 -2.72
CA GLY A 134 12.99 1.88 -1.38
C GLY A 134 12.66 0.94 -0.22
N TRP A 135 12.01 -0.19 -0.51
CA TRP A 135 11.86 -1.28 0.45
C TRP A 135 13.20 -1.95 0.71
N GLY A 136 13.49 -2.26 1.98
CA GLY A 136 14.69 -2.98 2.37
C GLY A 136 14.66 -4.46 1.95
N GLU A 137 15.70 -5.20 2.35
CA GLU A 137 15.87 -6.63 2.04
C GLU A 137 15.05 -7.58 2.93
N ALA A 138 14.18 -7.03 3.79
CA ALA A 138 13.35 -7.85 4.68
C ALA A 138 12.32 -8.65 3.89
N ASP A 139 11.98 -9.82 4.41
CA ASP A 139 10.88 -10.61 3.86
C ASP A 139 9.55 -9.87 4.02
N GLY A 140 8.68 -9.99 3.01
CA GLY A 140 7.28 -9.66 3.20
C GLY A 140 6.65 -10.61 4.22
N THR A 141 5.54 -10.19 4.83
CA THR A 141 4.83 -11.01 5.81
C THR A 141 3.34 -11.05 5.51
N VAL A 142 2.60 -11.90 6.24
CA VAL A 142 1.15 -12.01 6.13
C VAL A 142 0.54 -11.83 7.51
N VAL A 143 -0.41 -10.92 7.60
CA VAL A 143 -1.22 -10.70 8.80
C VAL A 143 -2.51 -11.50 8.65
N ALA A 144 -2.65 -12.56 9.45
CA ALA A 144 -3.86 -13.36 9.52
C ALA A 144 -4.79 -12.83 10.62
N ALA A 145 -6.10 -12.97 10.42
CA ALA A 145 -7.12 -12.62 11.38
C ALA A 145 -8.33 -13.57 11.27
N GLU A 146 -9.16 -13.56 12.32
CA GLU A 146 -10.44 -14.28 12.37
C GLU A 146 -11.55 -13.32 12.80
N ASP A 147 -12.73 -13.49 12.22
CA ASP A 147 -13.95 -12.75 12.55
C ASP A 147 -13.83 -11.22 12.40
N THR A 148 -12.92 -10.77 11.55
CA THR A 148 -12.63 -9.34 11.28
C THR A 148 -13.05 -8.90 9.88
N ASN A 149 -13.36 -9.84 8.98
CA ASN A 149 -13.68 -9.55 7.58
C ASN A 149 -15.12 -9.98 7.24
N ALA A 150 -15.88 -9.11 6.57
CA ALA A 150 -17.27 -9.40 6.22
C ALA A 150 -17.42 -10.46 5.11
N CYS A 151 -16.35 -10.77 4.37
CA CYS A 151 -16.38 -11.74 3.28
C CYS A 151 -16.06 -13.18 3.73
N GLY A 152 -15.72 -13.40 5.00
CA GLY A 152 -15.52 -14.74 5.54
C GLY A 152 -14.86 -14.73 6.91
N ARG A 153 -15.01 -15.85 7.63
CA ARG A 153 -14.47 -16.02 8.98
C ARG A 153 -12.96 -15.85 9.06
N TYR A 154 -12.20 -16.45 8.16
CA TYR A 154 -10.74 -16.38 8.19
C TYR A 154 -10.28 -15.37 7.15
N SER A 155 -9.31 -14.53 7.51
CA SER A 155 -8.74 -13.58 6.56
C SER A 155 -7.23 -13.46 6.69
N ALA A 156 -6.61 -13.01 5.60
CA ALA A 156 -5.18 -12.78 5.54
C ALA A 156 -4.86 -11.59 4.62
N THR A 157 -3.92 -10.75 5.05
CA THR A 157 -3.43 -9.59 4.28
C THR A 157 -1.92 -9.67 4.10
N PRO A 158 -1.41 -9.62 2.87
CA PRO A 158 0.03 -9.57 2.62
C PRO A 158 0.55 -8.15 2.89
N VAL A 159 1.69 -8.04 3.55
CA VAL A 159 2.25 -6.75 3.99
C VAL A 159 3.75 -6.65 3.73
N LEU A 160 4.20 -5.41 3.55
CA LEU A 160 5.60 -5.01 3.55
C LEU A 160 5.86 -4.09 4.75
N GLU A 161 7.04 -4.22 5.35
CA GLU A 161 7.53 -3.29 6.37
C GLU A 161 8.87 -2.71 5.92
N GLY A 162 9.12 -1.46 6.31
CA GLY A 162 10.32 -0.74 5.92
C GLY A 162 10.43 0.58 6.66
N THR A 163 11.20 1.50 6.10
CA THR A 163 11.30 2.87 6.60
C THR A 163 10.81 3.86 5.53
N GLY A 164 10.60 5.11 5.92
CA GLY A 164 10.07 6.16 5.05
C GLY A 164 10.98 6.54 3.88
N GLY A 165 10.72 7.73 3.31
CA GLY A 165 11.38 8.20 2.09
C GLY A 165 10.51 7.99 0.86
N LEU A 166 11.11 7.49 -0.23
CA LEU A 166 10.40 7.13 -1.46
C LEU A 166 10.23 5.61 -1.54
N LEU A 167 8.99 5.15 -1.54
CA LEU A 167 8.65 3.74 -1.62
C LEU A 167 7.80 3.49 -2.86
N VAL A 168 8.11 2.42 -3.60
CA VAL A 168 7.32 1.98 -4.74
C VAL A 168 6.90 0.54 -4.53
N THR A 169 5.61 0.30 -4.54
CA THR A 169 5.01 -1.01 -4.31
C THR A 169 4.15 -1.40 -5.50
N LEU A 170 4.27 -2.65 -5.96
CA LEU A 170 3.29 -3.26 -6.84
C LEU A 170 2.30 -4.05 -6.00
N VAL A 171 1.03 -3.79 -6.21
CA VAL A 171 -0.08 -4.58 -5.67
C VAL A 171 -0.82 -5.25 -6.82
N ALA A 172 -1.10 -6.54 -6.67
CA ALA A 172 -1.84 -7.33 -7.65
C ALA A 172 -3.03 -8.03 -6.97
N LEU A 173 -4.20 -7.97 -7.60
CA LEU A 173 -5.40 -8.67 -7.17
C LEU A 173 -6.01 -9.42 -8.35
N GLY A 174 -6.15 -10.74 -8.22
CA GLY A 174 -6.74 -11.59 -9.25
C GLY A 174 -6.23 -13.02 -9.20
N THR A 175 -6.76 -13.86 -10.08
CA THR A 175 -6.30 -15.25 -10.27
C THR A 175 -5.13 -15.27 -11.26
N ASP A 176 -4.07 -16.00 -10.93
CA ASP A 176 -2.87 -16.18 -11.78
C ASP A 176 -2.24 -14.86 -12.31
N VAL A 177 -2.29 -13.79 -11.51
CA VAL A 177 -1.72 -12.50 -11.89
C VAL A 177 -0.19 -12.56 -11.76
N PRO A 178 0.59 -12.41 -12.86
CA PRO A 178 2.03 -12.43 -12.77
C PRO A 178 2.53 -11.13 -12.13
N VAL A 179 3.60 -11.23 -11.34
CA VAL A 179 4.28 -10.06 -10.74
C VAL A 179 5.76 -9.99 -11.14
N THR A 180 6.31 -11.09 -11.66
CA THR A 180 7.69 -11.16 -12.15
C THR A 180 7.86 -10.23 -13.36
N GLY A 181 9.01 -9.56 -13.41
CA GLY A 181 9.35 -8.63 -14.49
C GLY A 181 8.85 -7.19 -14.27
N ALA A 182 8.12 -6.94 -13.17
CA ALA A 182 7.89 -5.58 -12.71
C ALA A 182 9.17 -4.97 -12.13
N ASP A 183 9.39 -3.69 -12.41
CA ASP A 183 10.49 -2.91 -11.86
C ASP A 183 10.08 -1.44 -11.69
N ALA A 184 10.82 -0.71 -10.85
CA ALA A 184 10.68 0.72 -10.71
C ALA A 184 12.07 1.37 -10.66
N THR A 185 12.23 2.50 -11.35
CA THR A 185 13.48 3.26 -11.36
C THR A 185 13.21 4.74 -11.12
N LEU A 186 14.05 5.37 -10.30
CA LEU A 186 14.01 6.81 -10.08
C LEU A 186 14.84 7.53 -11.14
N THR A 187 14.21 8.41 -11.90
CA THR A 187 14.92 9.26 -12.86
C THR A 187 15.63 10.41 -12.15
N PRO A 188 16.67 11.02 -12.76
CA PRO A 188 17.33 12.21 -12.22
C PRO A 188 16.38 13.40 -11.98
N GLY A 189 15.25 13.44 -12.71
CA GLY A 189 14.21 14.46 -12.54
C GLY A 189 13.24 14.21 -11.38
N GLY A 190 13.43 13.14 -10.60
CA GLY A 190 12.57 12.80 -9.46
C GLY A 190 11.25 12.12 -9.84
N THR A 191 11.13 11.67 -11.09
CA THR A 191 9.98 10.87 -11.56
C THR A 191 10.31 9.39 -11.45
N VAL A 192 9.35 8.58 -10.99
CA VAL A 192 9.45 7.12 -10.95
C VAL A 192 8.95 6.56 -12.28
N GLU A 193 9.79 5.81 -12.98
CA GLU A 193 9.40 5.00 -14.13
C GLU A 193 9.07 3.60 -13.64
N ILE A 194 7.84 3.16 -13.88
CA ILE A 194 7.31 1.88 -13.47
C ILE A 194 7.18 1.00 -14.70
N ARG A 195 7.79 -0.18 -14.69
CA ARG A 195 7.53 -1.23 -15.66
C ARG A 195 6.60 -2.27 -15.05
N PHE A 196 5.50 -2.54 -15.74
CA PHE A 196 4.57 -3.60 -15.37
C PHE A 196 5.03 -4.96 -15.94
N PRO A 197 4.52 -6.09 -15.40
CA PRO A 197 4.91 -7.44 -15.84
C PRO A 197 4.71 -7.70 -17.35
N ASP A 198 3.76 -7.03 -17.99
CA ASP A 198 3.51 -7.13 -19.43
C ASP A 198 4.48 -6.29 -20.30
N GLY A 199 5.41 -5.58 -19.67
CA GLY A 199 6.38 -4.70 -20.32
C GLY A 199 5.92 -3.27 -20.53
N THR A 200 4.66 -2.93 -20.23
CA THR A 200 4.15 -1.55 -20.27
C THR A 200 4.93 -0.68 -19.29
N ARG A 201 5.25 0.55 -19.69
CA ARG A 201 5.93 1.55 -18.85
C ARG A 201 5.06 2.76 -18.63
N LEU A 202 4.93 3.19 -17.38
CA LEU A 202 4.21 4.40 -16.99
C LEU A 202 5.04 5.19 -15.97
N SER A 203 4.94 6.51 -16.04
CA SER A 203 5.65 7.41 -15.13
C SER A 203 4.74 7.91 -14.03
N ALA A 204 5.26 8.01 -12.81
CA ALA A 204 4.61 8.62 -11.66
C ALA A 204 5.58 9.58 -10.96
N GLY A 205 5.24 10.86 -10.93
CA GLY A 205 5.96 11.85 -10.12
C GLY A 205 5.19 12.15 -8.84
N PRO A 206 5.87 12.36 -7.70
CA PRO A 206 5.20 12.96 -6.54
C PRO A 206 4.67 14.35 -6.94
N ALA A 207 3.46 14.69 -6.50
CA ALA A 207 2.87 16.00 -6.79
C ALA A 207 3.70 17.14 -6.16
N SER A 208 4.37 16.87 -5.04
CA SER A 208 5.31 17.81 -4.42
C SER A 208 6.74 17.59 -4.92
N ARG A 209 7.34 18.61 -5.55
CA ARG A 209 8.79 18.67 -5.77
C ARG A 209 9.54 18.63 -4.42
N PRO A 210 10.76 18.07 -4.35
CA PRO A 210 11.62 18.34 -3.20
C PRO A 210 11.78 19.87 -3.09
N GLY A 211 11.43 20.42 -1.93
CA GLY A 211 11.80 21.79 -1.61
C GLY A 211 13.34 21.91 -1.63
N PRO A 212 13.89 23.11 -1.89
CA PRO A 212 15.32 23.30 -1.75
C PRO A 212 15.74 22.88 -0.33
N GLY A 213 16.80 22.07 -0.24
CA GLY A 213 17.40 21.71 1.05
C GLY A 213 17.71 22.99 1.86
N PRO A 214 17.79 22.89 3.19
CA PRO A 214 18.07 24.06 4.02
C PRO A 214 19.35 24.73 3.51
N ALA A 215 19.23 25.99 3.09
CA ALA A 215 20.39 26.79 2.74
C ALA A 215 21.32 26.81 3.95
N GLU A 216 22.55 26.34 3.77
CA GLU A 216 23.61 26.51 4.76
C GLU A 216 23.71 28.01 5.06
N ARG A 217 23.27 28.39 6.26
CA ARG A 217 23.54 29.71 6.79
C ARG A 217 25.03 29.75 7.11
N SER A 218 25.78 30.52 6.31
CA SER A 218 27.16 30.93 6.58
C SER A 218 27.28 31.68 7.90
#